data_AF-A0A317EP78-F1
#
_entry.id   AF-A0A317EP78-F1
#
_cell.length_a   1.000
_cell.length_b   1.000
_cell.length_c   1.000
_cell.angle_alpha   90.00
_cell.angle_beta   90.00
_cell.angle_gamma   90.00
#
_symmetry.space_group_name_H-M   'P 1'
#
loop_
_entity.id
_entity.type
_entity.pdbx_description
1 polymer ?
#
loop_
_entity_poly.entity_id
_entity_poly.type
_entity_poly.pdbx_seq_one_letter_code
_entity_poly.pdbx_strand_id
1 'polypeptide(L)'
;MSDDQQTSLKPKLFMLLLGSKAPKRNVEQHDYFFGIAHTLKELVPQIKAFWPEAGSSIHIDGWREVTAVDGFKISVVAKGEHLSHSTKKLYFINLGGYQSNKLEEQHYTILSVQDDRATAIQNAKKTVFFKTNSIKGANSHIDEKYGIDVDDIYKIEDILNNASKEKYHIEIYPSANLPEDEIHLGYFKLDKI
;
A
#
# COMPACT_ATOMS: atom_id res chain seq x y z
N MET A 1 -36.27 -24.95 -3.49
CA MET A 1 -35.38 -24.56 -2.39
C MET A 1 -34.07 -24.19 -3.07
N SER A 2 -33.85 -22.90 -3.25
CA SER A 2 -32.66 -22.35 -3.91
C SER A 2 -31.50 -22.39 -2.92
N ASP A 3 -30.43 -23.07 -3.29
CA ASP A 3 -29.12 -22.96 -2.65
C ASP A 3 -28.64 -21.51 -2.80
N ASP A 4 -28.83 -20.70 -1.75
CA ASP A 4 -28.02 -19.51 -1.53
C ASP A 4 -26.59 -20.00 -1.26
N GLN A 5 -25.77 -20.06 -2.30
CA GLN A 5 -24.32 -20.12 -2.14
C GLN A 5 -23.90 -18.83 -1.46
N GLN A 6 -23.76 -18.90 -0.14
CA GLN A 6 -23.08 -17.90 0.65
C GLN A 6 -21.62 -17.87 0.20
N THR A 7 -21.32 -17.04 -0.79
CA THR A 7 -19.95 -16.73 -1.19
C THR A 7 -19.26 -16.13 0.02
N SER A 8 -18.46 -16.93 0.72
CA SER A 8 -17.60 -16.43 1.78
C SER A 8 -16.74 -15.34 1.17
N LEU A 9 -16.96 -14.08 1.58
CA LEU A 9 -16.11 -12.97 1.18
C LEU A 9 -14.68 -13.34 1.55
N LYS A 10 -13.77 -13.28 0.58
CA LYS A 10 -12.33 -13.49 0.83
C LYS A 10 -11.73 -12.18 1.34
N PRO A 11 -10.79 -12.23 2.30
CA PRO A 11 -10.06 -11.05 2.71
C PRO A 11 -9.21 -10.53 1.54
N LYS A 12 -8.97 -9.22 1.54
CA LYS A 12 -8.29 -8.49 0.48
C LYS A 12 -7.28 -7.53 1.08
N LEU A 13 -6.19 -7.28 0.36
CA LEU A 13 -5.24 -6.22 0.69
C LEU A 13 -5.69 -4.93 0.02
N PHE A 14 -5.88 -3.87 0.80
CA PHE A 14 -6.19 -2.54 0.31
C PHE A 14 -4.98 -1.62 0.44
N MET A 15 -4.78 -0.78 -0.57
CA MET A 15 -3.88 0.38 -0.53
C MET A 15 -4.75 1.63 -0.65
N LEU A 16 -4.69 2.50 0.36
CA LEU A 16 -5.46 3.73 0.45
C LEU A 16 -4.52 4.94 0.44
N LEU A 17 -4.93 6.01 -0.24
CA LEU A 17 -4.42 7.35 -0.05
C LEU A 17 -5.40 8.06 0.90
N LEU A 18 -4.97 8.28 2.13
CA LEU A 18 -5.72 9.01 3.14
C LEU A 18 -5.40 10.50 3.04
N GLY A 19 -6.40 11.34 3.22
CA GLY A 19 -6.28 12.79 3.30
C GLY A 19 -6.81 13.31 4.64
N SER A 20 -6.15 14.32 5.20
CA SER A 20 -6.66 15.06 6.34
C SER A 20 -5.98 16.42 6.50
N LYS A 21 -6.78 17.42 6.89
CA LYS A 21 -6.25 18.66 7.46
C LYS A 21 -6.30 18.59 8.98
N ALA A 22 -5.20 18.17 9.59
CA ALA A 22 -5.06 18.13 11.05
C ALA A 22 -5.05 19.56 11.65
N PRO A 23 -5.46 19.74 12.91
CA PRO A 23 -5.44 21.05 13.58
C PRO A 23 -4.06 21.72 13.50
N LYS A 24 -4.05 23.05 13.29
CA LYS A 24 -2.85 23.90 13.16
C LYS A 24 -2.03 23.67 11.87
N ARG A 25 -2.49 22.86 10.92
CA ARG A 25 -1.85 22.71 9.60
C ARG A 25 -2.43 23.71 8.61
N ASN A 26 -1.55 24.32 7.81
CA ASN A 26 -1.94 25.30 6.80
C ASN A 26 -2.60 24.62 5.59
N VAL A 27 -2.05 23.47 5.19
CA VAL A 27 -2.49 22.65 4.06
C VAL A 27 -2.95 21.28 4.54
N GLU A 28 -3.72 20.61 3.68
CA GLU A 28 -4.07 19.21 3.83
C GLU A 28 -2.83 18.33 3.65
N GLN A 29 -2.80 17.22 4.38
CA GLN A 29 -1.74 16.23 4.34
C GLN A 29 -2.32 14.93 3.81
N HIS A 30 -1.47 14.13 3.17
CA HIS A 30 -1.82 12.82 2.70
C HIS A 30 -0.84 11.78 3.23
N ASP A 31 -1.32 10.55 3.40
CA ASP A 31 -0.50 9.41 3.77
C ASP A 31 -1.04 8.12 3.14
N TYR A 32 -0.17 7.14 2.94
CA TYR A 32 -0.54 5.83 2.42
C TYR A 32 -0.83 4.86 3.56
N PHE A 33 -2.00 4.22 3.47
CA PHE A 33 -2.43 3.23 4.44
C PHE A 33 -2.64 1.87 3.75
N PHE A 34 -2.15 0.81 4.39
CA PHE A 34 -2.40 -0.57 3.97
C PHE A 34 -3.21 -1.28 5.03
N GLY A 35 -4.23 -2.01 4.58
CA GLY A 35 -5.10 -2.76 5.48
C GLY A 35 -5.65 -4.01 4.83
N ILE A 36 -5.94 -5.01 5.66
CA ILE A 36 -6.59 -6.25 5.23
C ILE A 36 -8.00 -6.32 5.78
N ALA A 37 -8.98 -6.50 4.90
CA ALA A 37 -10.39 -6.62 5.24
C ALA A 37 -11.18 -7.31 4.12
N HIS A 38 -12.46 -7.61 4.34
CA HIS A 38 -13.34 -8.13 3.28
C HIS A 38 -13.95 -7.00 2.45
N THR A 39 -14.13 -5.83 3.07
CA THR A 39 -14.72 -4.63 2.47
C THR A 39 -13.92 -3.40 2.90
N LEU A 40 -13.97 -2.33 2.09
CA LEU A 40 -13.32 -1.06 2.42
C LEU A 40 -13.83 -0.49 3.77
N LYS A 41 -15.13 -0.62 4.03
CA LYS A 41 -15.79 -0.14 5.25
C LYS A 41 -15.23 -0.76 6.54
N GLU A 42 -14.83 -2.03 6.49
CA GLU A 42 -14.22 -2.72 7.63
C GLU A 42 -12.86 -2.14 8.05
N LEU A 43 -12.21 -1.33 7.19
CA LEU A 43 -10.95 -0.65 7.52
C LEU A 43 -11.15 0.61 8.36
N VAL A 44 -12.36 1.16 8.47
CA VAL A 44 -12.61 2.44 9.18
C VAL A 44 -12.04 2.47 10.60
N PRO A 45 -12.18 1.42 11.45
CA PRO A 45 -11.56 1.42 12.77
C PRO A 45 -10.02 1.47 12.72
N GLN A 46 -9.40 0.76 11.76
CA GLN A 46 -7.95 0.75 11.60
C GLN A 46 -7.43 2.10 11.10
N ILE A 47 -8.13 2.73 10.16
CA ILE A 47 -7.82 4.08 9.64
C ILE A 47 -7.83 5.12 10.77
N LYS A 48 -8.85 5.08 11.64
CA LYS A 48 -8.95 6.00 12.79
C LYS A 48 -7.86 5.78 13.83
N ALA A 49 -7.43 4.52 14.02
CA ALA A 49 -6.32 4.19 14.90
C ALA A 49 -4.96 4.59 14.33
N PHE A 50 -4.82 4.53 12.99
CA PHE A 50 -3.61 4.92 12.27
C PHE A 50 -3.33 6.43 12.36
N TRP A 51 -4.37 7.26 12.19
CA TRP A 51 -4.21 8.72 12.20
C TRP A 51 -5.20 9.40 13.16
N PRO A 52 -5.01 9.26 14.48
CA PRO A 52 -5.95 9.77 15.48
C PRO A 52 -6.06 11.30 15.48
N GLU A 53 -4.98 12.02 15.14
CA GLU A 53 -4.96 13.49 15.09
C GLU A 53 -5.78 14.06 13.93
N ALA A 54 -6.11 13.25 12.93
CA ALA A 54 -6.96 13.65 11.81
C ALA A 54 -8.43 13.85 12.23
N GLY A 55 -8.85 13.29 13.37
CA GLY A 55 -10.19 13.48 13.92
C GLY A 55 -11.29 13.22 12.89
N SER A 56 -12.20 14.18 12.72
CA SER A 56 -13.31 14.07 11.78
C SER A 56 -12.99 14.54 10.35
N SER A 57 -11.79 15.05 10.08
CA SER A 57 -11.40 15.50 8.75
C SER A 57 -10.75 14.39 7.91
N ILE A 58 -10.49 13.22 8.49
CA ILE A 58 -9.95 12.08 7.76
C ILE A 58 -10.90 11.61 6.65
N HIS A 59 -10.35 11.38 5.47
CA HIS A 59 -11.05 10.89 4.29
C HIS A 59 -10.11 10.03 3.45
N ILE A 60 -10.66 9.32 2.47
CA ILE A 60 -9.89 8.58 1.46
C ILE A 60 -9.99 9.38 0.16
N ASP A 61 -8.86 9.67 -0.49
CA ASP A 61 -8.83 10.32 -1.81
C ASP A 61 -8.62 9.33 -2.95
N GLY A 62 -8.05 8.17 -2.63
CA GLY A 62 -7.81 7.11 -3.59
C GLY A 62 -7.72 5.76 -2.90
N TRP A 63 -8.18 4.71 -3.56
CA TRP A 63 -7.95 3.35 -3.09
C TRP A 63 -7.93 2.34 -4.22
N ARG A 64 -7.30 1.20 -3.94
CA ARG A 64 -7.35 0.00 -4.77
C ARG A 64 -7.26 -1.26 -3.92
N GLU A 65 -7.81 -2.34 -4.44
CA GLU A 65 -7.47 -3.69 -4.01
C GLU A 65 -6.15 -4.07 -4.69
N VAL A 66 -5.17 -4.55 -3.93
CA VAL A 66 -3.88 -4.96 -4.47
C VAL A 66 -3.95 -6.43 -4.83
N THR A 67 -4.12 -6.74 -6.12
CA THR A 67 -4.31 -8.11 -6.62
C THR A 67 -3.23 -8.55 -7.59
N ALA A 68 -2.55 -7.60 -8.25
CA ALA A 68 -1.51 -7.88 -9.23
C ALA A 68 -0.33 -6.90 -9.13
N VAL A 69 0.88 -7.41 -8.94
CA VAL A 69 2.12 -6.61 -8.88
C VAL A 69 3.26 -7.36 -9.57
N ASP A 70 3.98 -6.71 -10.49
CA ASP A 70 5.16 -7.26 -11.19
C ASP A 70 4.94 -8.65 -11.86
N GLY A 71 3.73 -8.95 -12.33
CA GLY A 71 3.39 -10.26 -12.91
C GLY A 71 3.14 -11.36 -11.87
N PHE A 72 2.96 -10.98 -10.61
CA PHE A 72 2.56 -11.87 -9.53
C PHE A 72 1.14 -11.54 -9.07
N LYS A 73 0.37 -12.60 -8.83
CA LYS A 73 -0.92 -12.51 -8.15
C LYS A 73 -0.66 -12.37 -6.66
N ILE A 74 -1.32 -11.38 -6.06
CA ILE A 74 -1.32 -11.11 -4.63
C ILE A 74 -2.64 -11.65 -4.07
N SER A 75 -2.58 -12.48 -3.04
CA SER A 75 -3.76 -13.06 -2.40
C SER A 75 -3.61 -13.07 -0.89
N VAL A 76 -4.69 -12.81 -0.18
CA VAL A 76 -4.70 -12.86 1.28
C VAL A 76 -5.34 -14.16 1.73
N VAL A 77 -4.68 -14.87 2.63
CA VAL A 77 -5.16 -16.12 3.25
C VAL A 77 -5.12 -16.02 4.76
N ALA A 78 -5.89 -16.85 5.45
CA ALA A 78 -5.81 -16.91 6.91
C ALA A 78 -4.48 -17.54 7.35
N LYS A 79 -3.93 -17.05 8.46
CA LYS A 79 -2.68 -17.58 9.01
C LYS A 79 -2.87 -19.04 9.45
N GLY A 80 -1.96 -19.91 9.03
CA GLY A 80 -2.03 -21.35 9.30
C GLY A 80 -2.66 -22.19 8.18
N GLU A 81 -3.26 -21.54 7.17
CA GLU A 81 -3.56 -22.19 5.89
C GLU A 81 -2.29 -22.28 5.03
N HIS A 82 -2.17 -23.35 4.23
CA HIS A 82 -1.03 -23.73 3.39
C HIS A 82 -0.05 -22.59 3.05
N LEU A 83 1.18 -22.63 3.60
CA LEU A 83 2.25 -21.70 3.21
C LEU A 83 2.91 -22.20 1.94
N SER A 84 2.53 -21.64 0.79
CA SER A 84 3.47 -21.58 -0.33
C SER A 84 4.65 -20.70 0.09
N HIS A 85 5.82 -21.31 0.27
CA HIS A 85 7.06 -20.59 0.58
C HIS A 85 7.61 -19.88 -0.67
N SER A 86 6.85 -18.92 -1.21
CA SER A 86 7.42 -17.96 -2.14
C SER A 86 8.50 -17.19 -1.39
N THR A 87 9.72 -17.18 -1.94
CA THR A 87 10.80 -16.31 -1.43
C THR A 87 10.53 -14.85 -1.75
N LYS A 88 9.61 -14.58 -2.68
CA LYS A 88 9.19 -13.24 -3.06
C LYS A 88 8.46 -12.56 -1.91
N LYS A 89 8.66 -11.25 -1.81
CA LYS A 89 8.03 -10.35 -0.86
C LYS A 89 7.47 -9.15 -1.60
N LEU A 90 6.40 -8.59 -1.05
CA LEU A 90 5.78 -7.38 -1.55
C LEU A 90 6.37 -6.17 -0.80
N TYR A 91 6.75 -5.14 -1.56
CA TYR A 91 7.34 -3.92 -1.04
C TYR A 91 6.55 -2.71 -1.49
N PHE A 92 6.38 -1.76 -0.58
CA PHE A 92 5.94 -0.40 -0.89
C PHE A 92 7.14 0.54 -0.76
N ILE A 93 7.39 1.32 -1.81
CA ILE A 93 8.50 2.28 -1.87
C ILE A 93 7.93 3.63 -2.24
N ASN A 94 8.26 4.65 -1.44
CA ASN A 94 7.94 6.04 -1.72
C ASN A 94 9.22 6.75 -2.18
N LEU A 95 9.17 7.38 -3.36
CA LEU A 95 10.29 8.11 -3.93
C LEU A 95 10.03 9.60 -3.90
N GLY A 96 10.88 10.37 -3.25
CA GLY A 96 10.96 11.82 -3.34
C GLY A 96 11.83 12.29 -4.50
N GLY A 97 11.52 13.45 -5.05
CA GLY A 97 12.28 14.07 -6.12
C GLY A 97 11.86 15.51 -6.44
N TYR A 98 12.67 16.17 -7.27
CA TYR A 98 12.55 17.60 -7.53
C TYR A 98 12.61 17.92 -9.02
N GLN A 99 11.91 18.98 -9.41
CA GLN A 99 11.95 19.54 -10.75
C GLN A 99 12.20 21.05 -10.68
N SER A 100 12.90 21.59 -11.69
CA SER A 100 13.18 23.01 -11.77
C SER A 100 11.89 23.84 -11.76
N ASN A 101 11.91 24.95 -11.02
CA ASN A 101 10.79 25.90 -10.88
C ASN A 101 9.53 25.33 -10.19
N LYS A 102 9.66 24.23 -9.44
CA LYS A 102 8.62 23.73 -8.53
C LYS A 102 9.06 23.90 -7.09
N LEU A 103 8.17 24.41 -6.26
CA LEU A 103 8.46 24.61 -4.83
C LEU A 103 8.27 23.31 -4.05
N GLU A 104 7.33 22.48 -4.50
CA GLU A 104 7.01 21.20 -3.90
C GLU A 104 8.02 20.12 -4.28
N GLU A 105 8.21 19.20 -3.34
CA GLU A 105 8.80 17.90 -3.60
C GLU A 105 7.74 16.98 -4.21
N GLN A 106 8.07 16.37 -5.34
CA GLN A 106 7.21 15.37 -5.96
C GLN A 106 7.46 14.01 -5.31
N HIS A 107 6.39 13.23 -5.20
CA HIS A 107 6.47 11.86 -4.71
C HIS A 107 5.95 10.89 -5.77
N TYR A 108 6.55 9.70 -5.83
CA TYR A 108 6.12 8.61 -6.69
C TYR A 108 6.20 7.28 -5.94
N THR A 109 5.04 6.65 -5.77
CA THR A 109 4.94 5.38 -5.05
C THR A 109 5.02 4.17 -5.97
N ILE A 110 5.63 3.11 -5.48
CA ILE A 110 5.84 1.86 -6.21
C ILE A 110 5.42 0.70 -5.31
N LEU A 111 4.61 -0.22 -5.85
CA LEU A 111 4.53 -1.58 -5.34
C LEU A 111 5.46 -2.46 -6.16
N SER A 112 6.26 -3.31 -5.50
CA SER A 112 7.15 -4.24 -6.19
C SER A 112 7.24 -5.58 -5.50
N VAL A 113 7.35 -6.65 -6.29
CA VAL A 113 7.55 -8.01 -5.80
C VAL A 113 8.98 -8.45 -6.10
N GLN A 114 9.79 -8.64 -5.05
CA GLN A 114 11.21 -9.01 -5.18
C GLN A 114 11.64 -10.03 -4.13
N ASP A 115 12.80 -10.66 -4.31
CA ASP A 115 13.35 -11.60 -3.33
C ASP A 115 13.79 -10.89 -2.04
N ASP A 116 14.29 -9.67 -2.18
CA ASP A 116 14.80 -8.89 -1.06
C ASP A 116 14.61 -7.38 -1.29
N ARG A 117 14.78 -6.65 -0.18
CA ARG A 117 14.70 -5.20 -0.13
C ARG A 117 15.74 -4.52 -1.03
N ALA A 118 16.94 -5.07 -1.15
CA ALA A 118 18.03 -4.45 -1.92
C ALA A 118 17.66 -4.42 -3.41
N THR A 119 17.08 -5.49 -3.91
CA THR A 119 16.60 -5.64 -5.28
C THR A 119 15.41 -4.74 -5.55
N ALA A 120 14.46 -4.62 -4.60
CA ALA A 120 13.34 -3.69 -4.68
C ALA A 120 13.82 -2.23 -4.80
N ILE A 121 14.79 -1.84 -3.98
CA ILE A 121 15.43 -0.52 -4.05
C ILE A 121 16.14 -0.30 -5.39
N GLN A 122 16.91 -1.29 -5.86
CA GLN A 122 17.61 -1.18 -7.13
C GLN A 122 16.65 -1.01 -8.31
N ASN A 123 15.51 -1.70 -8.29
CA ASN A 123 14.49 -1.57 -9.33
C ASN A 123 13.76 -0.22 -9.23
N ALA A 124 13.43 0.25 -8.02
CA ALA A 124 12.84 1.58 -7.83
C ALA A 124 13.73 2.70 -8.39
N LYS A 125 15.05 2.59 -8.22
CA LYS A 125 16.03 3.55 -8.78
C LYS A 125 16.13 3.53 -10.31
N LYS A 126 15.63 2.48 -10.98
CA LYS A 126 15.61 2.39 -12.44
C LYS A 126 14.40 3.10 -13.06
N THR A 127 13.40 3.48 -12.26
CA THR A 127 12.21 4.19 -12.75
C THR A 127 12.58 5.51 -13.41
N VAL A 128 11.71 5.96 -14.32
CA VAL A 128 11.87 7.26 -14.99
C VAL A 128 11.91 8.36 -13.93
N PHE A 129 10.96 8.35 -12.97
CA PHE A 129 10.89 9.31 -11.89
C PHE A 129 12.24 9.49 -11.17
N PHE A 130 12.83 8.40 -10.67
CA PHE A 130 14.10 8.48 -9.93
C PHE A 130 15.25 9.02 -10.79
N LYS A 131 15.24 8.76 -12.10
CA LYS A 131 16.28 9.21 -13.02
C LYS A 131 16.12 10.67 -13.43
N THR A 132 14.89 11.18 -13.47
CA THR A 132 14.60 12.49 -14.05
C THR A 132 14.27 13.57 -13.02
N ASN A 133 13.86 13.20 -11.81
CA ASN A 133 13.41 14.14 -10.79
C ASN A 133 14.56 14.54 -9.84
N SER A 134 15.69 14.91 -10.45
CA SER A 134 16.89 15.40 -9.76
C SER A 134 17.31 16.73 -10.38
N ILE A 135 17.66 17.69 -9.53
CA ILE A 135 18.22 18.99 -9.93
C ILE A 135 19.59 19.20 -9.29
N LYS A 136 20.35 20.18 -9.77
CA LYS A 136 21.65 20.51 -9.18
C LYS A 136 21.48 20.90 -7.72
N GLY A 137 22.02 20.08 -6.81
CA GLY A 137 21.96 20.30 -5.36
C GLY A 137 20.83 19.57 -4.63
N ALA A 138 19.90 18.93 -5.34
CA ALA A 138 18.82 18.12 -4.74
C ALA A 138 18.47 16.94 -5.65
N ASN A 139 18.76 15.72 -5.20
CA ASN A 139 18.58 14.50 -5.98
C ASN A 139 17.30 13.77 -5.59
N SER A 140 16.78 12.96 -6.52
CA SER A 140 15.78 11.93 -6.18
C SER A 140 16.34 11.00 -5.12
N HIS A 141 15.46 10.54 -4.23
CA HIS A 141 15.82 9.71 -3.11
C HIS A 141 14.69 8.74 -2.77
N ILE A 142 14.92 7.91 -1.75
CA ILE A 142 13.96 6.95 -1.24
C ILE A 142 13.65 7.39 0.17
N ASP A 143 12.43 7.85 0.39
CA ASP A 143 11.94 8.25 1.71
C ASP A 143 11.63 6.98 2.50
N GLU A 144 10.49 6.38 2.19
CA GLU A 144 10.01 5.17 2.82
C GLU A 144 10.25 3.92 1.97
N LYS A 145 10.46 2.81 2.68
CA LYS A 145 10.59 1.47 2.10
C LYS A 145 10.10 0.47 3.12
N TYR A 146 8.88 0.00 2.90
CA TYR A 146 8.21 -0.96 3.77
C TYR A 146 8.09 -2.30 3.06
N GLY A 147 8.20 -3.38 3.82
CA GLY A 147 7.62 -4.65 3.39
C GLY A 147 6.14 -4.66 3.71
N ILE A 148 5.39 -5.49 3.00
CA ILE A 148 3.97 -5.74 3.28
C ILE A 148 3.85 -7.22 3.61
N ASP A 149 3.47 -7.52 4.85
CA ASP A 149 3.45 -8.88 5.41
C ASP A 149 4.82 -9.59 5.34
N VAL A 150 5.83 -8.94 5.90
CA VAL A 150 7.18 -9.47 6.06
C VAL A 150 7.52 -9.61 7.54
N ASP A 151 8.17 -10.70 7.88
CA ASP A 151 8.61 -10.96 9.25
C ASP A 151 9.90 -10.18 9.60
N ASP A 152 10.19 -10.11 10.90
CA ASP A 152 11.32 -9.33 11.44
C ASP A 152 12.69 -9.82 10.93
N ILE A 153 12.77 -11.04 10.38
CA ILE A 153 14.01 -11.64 9.84
C ILE A 153 14.57 -10.77 8.71
N TYR A 154 13.71 -10.08 7.96
CA TYR A 154 14.10 -9.28 6.79
C TYR A 154 14.63 -7.87 7.12
N LYS A 155 14.67 -7.46 8.40
CA LYS A 155 15.20 -6.15 8.85
C LYS A 155 14.63 -4.96 8.04
N ILE A 156 13.34 -5.01 7.75
CA ILE A 156 12.58 -3.94 7.11
C ILE A 156 11.31 -3.73 7.92
N GLU A 157 10.87 -2.48 8.04
CA GLU A 157 9.62 -2.15 8.70
C GLU A 157 8.45 -2.69 7.86
N ASP A 158 7.46 -3.28 8.52
CA ASP A 158 6.22 -3.73 7.91
C ASP A 158 5.15 -2.65 8.09
N ILE A 159 4.42 -2.35 7.02
CA ILE A 159 3.36 -1.33 7.02
C ILE A 159 2.01 -1.85 7.56
N LEU A 160 1.82 -3.17 7.64
CA LEU A 160 0.60 -3.76 8.20
C LEU A 160 0.62 -3.73 9.73
N ASN A 161 -0.54 -3.43 10.32
CA ASN A 161 -0.70 -3.51 11.76
C ASN A 161 -0.55 -4.97 12.27
N ASN A 162 -0.20 -5.10 13.55
CA ASN A 162 0.04 -6.41 14.18
C ASN A 162 -1.19 -7.33 14.12
N ALA A 163 -2.40 -6.80 14.30
CA ALA A 163 -3.62 -7.59 14.29
C ALA A 163 -3.90 -8.24 12.92
N SER A 164 -3.54 -7.57 11.82
CA SER A 164 -3.61 -8.14 10.47
C SER A 164 -2.56 -9.23 10.29
N LYS A 165 -1.31 -9.00 10.71
CA LYS A 165 -0.21 -9.99 10.61
C LYS A 165 -0.41 -11.24 11.49
N GLU A 166 -1.18 -11.11 12.57
CA GLU A 166 -1.58 -12.25 13.41
C GLU A 166 -2.64 -13.13 12.75
N LYS A 167 -3.51 -12.53 11.93
CA LYS A 167 -4.68 -13.21 11.34
C LYS A 167 -4.45 -13.70 9.92
N TYR A 168 -3.63 -13.01 9.16
CA TYR A 168 -3.51 -13.22 7.71
C TYR A 168 -2.07 -13.38 7.28
N HIS A 169 -1.93 -13.91 6.06
CA HIS A 169 -0.68 -13.95 5.30
C HIS A 169 -0.96 -13.54 3.85
N ILE A 170 0.01 -12.91 3.20
CA ILE A 170 0.00 -12.59 1.78
C ILE A 170 0.73 -13.69 1.03
N GLU A 171 0.00 -14.36 0.14
CA GLU A 171 0.59 -15.26 -0.82
C GLU A 171 0.89 -14.55 -2.15
N ILE A 172 2.04 -14.89 -2.71
CA ILE A 172 2.58 -14.29 -3.93
C ILE A 172 2.91 -15.39 -4.93
N TYR A 173 2.19 -15.43 -6.04
CA TYR A 173 2.34 -16.46 -7.07
C TYR A 173 2.57 -15.87 -8.46
N PRO A 174 3.52 -16.38 -9.25
CA PRO A 174 3.63 -15.99 -10.65
C PRO A 174 2.31 -16.25 -11.37
N SER A 175 1.83 -15.28 -12.15
CA SER A 175 0.62 -15.45 -12.95
C SER A 175 0.68 -14.60 -14.21
N ALA A 176 0.25 -15.16 -15.33
CA ALA A 176 0.22 -14.47 -16.61
C ALA A 176 -1.14 -13.80 -16.83
N ASN A 177 -1.14 -12.67 -17.55
CA ASN A 177 -2.35 -11.96 -17.98
C ASN A 177 -3.28 -11.53 -16.84
N LEU A 178 -2.70 -11.11 -15.71
CA LEU A 178 -3.48 -10.49 -14.64
C LEU A 178 -4.01 -9.12 -15.10
N PRO A 179 -5.28 -8.80 -14.83
CA PRO A 179 -5.77 -7.44 -15.04
C PRO A 179 -5.03 -6.47 -14.10
N GLU A 180 -4.90 -5.21 -14.53
CA GLU A 180 -4.43 -4.16 -13.63
C GLU A 180 -5.46 -3.91 -12.54
N ASP A 181 -4.97 -3.59 -11.33
CA ASP A 181 -5.84 -3.20 -10.22
C ASP A 181 -6.61 -1.92 -10.58
N GLU A 182 -7.93 -1.93 -10.39
CA GLU A 182 -8.74 -0.74 -10.56
C GLU A 182 -8.39 0.30 -9.48
N ILE A 183 -8.12 1.54 -9.90
CA ILE A 183 -7.86 2.66 -9.01
C ILE A 183 -9.11 3.52 -8.91
N HIS A 184 -9.68 3.59 -7.70
CA HIS A 184 -10.82 4.42 -7.40
C HIS A 184 -10.35 5.74 -6.79
N LEU A 185 -10.45 6.84 -7.54
CA LEU A 185 -10.11 8.19 -7.08
C LEU A 185 -11.39 8.98 -6.77
N GLY A 186 -11.35 9.83 -5.74
CA GLY A 186 -12.49 10.63 -5.34
C GLY A 186 -12.27 11.35 -4.01
N TYR A 187 -13.36 11.62 -3.31
CA TYR A 187 -13.34 12.12 -1.94
C TYR A 187 -14.35 11.31 -1.13
N PHE A 188 -13.87 10.30 -0.41
CA PHE A 188 -14.70 9.34 0.31
C PHE A 188 -14.67 9.63 1.80
N LYS A 189 -15.80 10.10 2.34
CA LYS A 189 -15.98 10.26 3.78
C LYS A 189 -16.15 8.90 4.43
N LEU A 190 -15.46 8.65 5.55
CA LEU A 190 -15.47 7.36 6.23
C LEU A 190 -16.86 6.90 6.72
N ASP A 191 -17.80 7.83 6.93
CA ASP A 191 -19.18 7.53 7.34
C ASP A 191 -20.11 7.15 6.17
N LYS A 192 -19.66 7.35 4.93
CA LYS A 192 -20.44 7.12 3.70
C LYS A 192 -19.99 5.91 2.89
N ILE A 193 -18.90 5.25 3.31
CA ILE A 193 -18.40 4.00 2.71
C ILE A 193 -18.98 2.77 3.40
#